data_AF-A0A957YN27-F1
#
_entry.id   AF-A0A957YN27-F1
#
_cell.length_a   1.000
_cell.length_b   1.000
_cell.length_c   1.000
_cell.angle_alpha   90.00
_cell.angle_beta   90.00
_cell.angle_gamma   90.00
#
_symmetry.space_group_name_H-M   'P 1'
#
loop_
_entity.id
_entity.type
_entity.pdbx_description
1 polymer ?
#
loop_
_entity_poly.entity_id
_entity_poly.type
_entity_poly.pdbx_seq_one_letter_code
_entity_poly.pdbx_strand_id
1 'polypeptide(L)'
;MTRQVRTLRLRAANEQMVHRGAALVEDALRIATLPDSRRLLLIRSLNLGRIDPRRSSAAVALRIEAELAAHPPAYAAEDAAAHAHIVYFRDDSEPYTLLIERVLRGRPADEWFWPRAVPLWKLLPRTTAAVAPLIQHVAQTQGPAAAVAVLDEIHSHGSLPALLDALPAAAAEPLLAYFGWRIEDVGEPVAAAVEPSWPVREWVFRWGIRHPLSSWLLAAALAAQSPARISYPVQLMRTVSSTLRGWDEMAWADTSPRPEPPASTVSSSK
;
A
#
# COMPACT_ATOMS: atom_id res chain seq x y z
N MET A 1 15.52 -5.58 -12.57
CA MET A 1 15.99 -5.29 -11.20
C MET A 1 16.81 -4.02 -11.23
N THR A 2 16.43 -3.02 -10.45
CA THR A 2 17.11 -1.72 -10.42
C THR A 2 17.99 -1.66 -9.18
N ARG A 3 19.30 -1.54 -9.36
CA ARG A 3 20.26 -1.38 -8.26
C ARG A 3 20.59 0.10 -8.15
N GLN A 4 20.47 0.68 -6.95
CA GLN A 4 20.72 2.10 -6.74
C GLN A 4 21.69 2.32 -5.58
N VAL A 5 22.78 3.03 -5.86
CA VAL A 5 23.73 3.48 -4.84
C VAL A 5 23.47 4.96 -4.56
N ARG A 6 23.17 5.29 -3.30
CA ARG A 6 22.95 6.70 -2.91
C ARG A 6 24.26 7.48 -2.84
N THR A 7 25.31 6.86 -2.28
CA THR A 7 26.58 7.54 -2.03
C THR A 7 27.70 6.52 -2.09
N LEU A 8 28.68 6.77 -2.95
CA LEU A 8 29.93 6.04 -3.00
C LEU A 8 31.03 6.95 -2.47
N ARG A 9 31.77 6.51 -1.45
CA ARG A 9 32.91 7.24 -0.87
C ARG A 9 34.18 6.50 -1.21
N LEU A 10 35.05 7.15 -1.99
CA LEU A 10 36.35 6.61 -2.37
C LEU A 10 37.44 7.62 -2.00
N ARG A 11 38.60 7.10 -1.58
CA ARG A 11 39.82 7.88 -1.36
C ARG A 11 40.94 7.21 -2.15
N ALA A 12 41.64 7.99 -2.95
CA ALA A 12 42.79 7.53 -3.74
C ALA A 12 43.86 8.62 -3.84
N ALA A 13 45.03 8.28 -4.39
CA ALA A 13 46.15 9.20 -4.54
C ALA A 13 45.89 10.33 -5.55
N ASN A 14 44.99 10.09 -6.52
CA ASN A 14 44.58 11.09 -7.51
C ASN A 14 43.15 10.83 -7.99
N GLU A 15 42.58 11.79 -8.71
CA GLU A 15 41.19 11.76 -9.18
C GLU A 15 40.94 10.65 -10.22
N GLN A 16 41.90 10.37 -11.09
CA GLN A 16 41.79 9.30 -12.09
C GLN A 16 41.56 7.93 -11.43
N MET A 17 42.24 7.66 -10.31
CA MET A 17 42.03 6.45 -9.53
C MET A 17 40.66 6.41 -8.84
N VAL A 18 40.09 7.56 -8.45
CA VAL A 18 38.73 7.64 -7.90
C VAL A 18 37.71 7.26 -8.98
N HIS A 19 37.81 7.85 -10.17
CA HIS A 19 36.92 7.55 -11.30
C HIS A 19 36.99 6.07 -11.72
N ARG A 20 38.21 5.53 -11.84
CA ARG A 20 38.41 4.10 -12.13
C ARG A 20 37.84 3.20 -11.04
N GLY A 21 38.04 3.56 -9.76
CA GLY A 21 37.47 2.83 -8.64
C GLY A 21 35.94 2.83 -8.65
N ALA A 22 35.32 3.97 -9.00
CA ALA A 22 33.87 4.09 -9.11
C ALA A 22 33.30 3.19 -10.20
N ALA A 23 33.88 3.22 -11.41
CA ALA A 23 33.47 2.35 -12.51
C ALA A 23 33.61 0.87 -12.15
N LEU A 24 34.71 0.50 -11.48
CA LEU A 24 34.94 -0.87 -11.05
C LEU A 24 33.90 -1.35 -10.03
N VAL A 25 33.53 -0.50 -9.06
CA VAL A 25 32.47 -0.80 -8.09
C VAL A 25 31.11 -0.90 -8.77
N GLU A 26 30.80 -0.04 -9.74
CA GLU A 26 29.56 -0.11 -10.51
C GLU A 26 29.44 -1.42 -11.30
N ASP A 27 30.49 -1.79 -12.03
CA ASP A 27 30.53 -3.06 -12.78
C ASP A 27 30.44 -4.26 -11.84
N ALA A 28 31.14 -4.21 -10.71
CA ALA A 28 31.07 -5.25 -9.68
C ALA A 28 29.64 -5.39 -9.12
N LEU A 29 28.97 -4.27 -8.82
CA LEU A 29 27.57 -4.24 -8.40
C LEU A 29 26.61 -4.71 -9.49
N ARG A 30 27.00 -4.74 -10.77
CA ARG A 30 26.18 -5.28 -11.86
C ARG A 30 26.28 -6.80 -11.96
N ILE A 31 27.44 -7.38 -11.66
CA ILE A 31 27.67 -8.83 -11.76
C ILE A 31 27.54 -9.58 -10.43
N ALA A 32 27.52 -8.87 -9.29
CA ALA A 32 27.35 -9.48 -7.98
C ALA A 32 26.02 -10.23 -7.86
N THR A 33 26.08 -11.40 -7.24
CA THR A 33 24.95 -12.25 -6.87
C THR A 33 24.39 -11.76 -5.53
N LEU A 34 23.27 -11.06 -5.58
CA LEU A 34 22.59 -10.59 -4.38
C LEU A 34 21.63 -11.67 -3.86
N PRO A 35 21.45 -11.79 -2.53
CA PRO A 35 20.47 -12.70 -1.96
C PRO A 35 19.05 -12.32 -2.42
N ASP A 36 18.25 -13.34 -2.76
CA ASP A 36 16.82 -13.28 -3.13
C ASP A 36 16.40 -12.13 -4.06
N SER A 37 16.39 -12.40 -5.36
CA SER A 37 16.06 -11.43 -6.41
C SER A 37 14.61 -10.94 -6.43
N ARG A 38 13.72 -11.52 -5.60
CA ARG A 38 12.31 -11.13 -5.54
C ARG A 38 12.03 -10.10 -4.45
N ARG A 39 12.98 -9.86 -3.55
CA ARG A 39 12.83 -8.95 -2.41
C ARG A 39 13.41 -7.58 -2.71
N LEU A 40 12.83 -6.55 -2.10
CA LEU A 40 13.47 -5.24 -2.00
C LEU A 40 14.47 -5.28 -0.84
N LEU A 41 15.75 -5.09 -1.14
CA LEU A 41 16.82 -5.00 -0.15
C LEU A 41 17.29 -3.57 0.03
N LEU A 42 17.37 -3.13 1.28
CA LEU A 42 17.99 -1.87 1.67
C LEU A 42 19.23 -2.16 2.50
N ILE A 43 20.37 -1.67 2.00
CA ILE A 43 21.65 -1.80 2.66
C ILE A 43 22.02 -0.42 3.21
N ARG A 44 22.18 -0.31 4.53
CA ARG A 44 22.48 0.97 5.20
C ARG A 44 23.87 1.49 4.81
N SER A 45 24.85 0.59 4.78
CA SER A 45 26.22 0.87 4.38
C SER A 45 26.95 -0.44 4.07
N LEU A 46 27.82 -0.43 3.06
CA LEU A 46 28.68 -1.56 2.73
C LEU A 46 30.13 -1.08 2.71
N ASN A 47 31.00 -1.70 3.52
CA ASN A 47 32.41 -1.33 3.58
C ASN A 47 33.24 -2.29 2.72
N LEU A 48 33.67 -1.82 1.55
CA LEU A 48 34.49 -2.61 0.63
C LEU A 48 35.98 -2.65 1.03
N GLY A 49 36.39 -1.84 2.01
CA GLY A 49 37.79 -1.72 2.41
C GLY A 49 38.68 -1.17 1.28
N ARG A 50 39.90 -1.69 1.19
CA ARG A 50 40.87 -1.28 0.16
C ARG A 50 40.60 -2.02 -1.14
N ILE A 51 40.30 -1.28 -2.20
CA ILE A 51 40.14 -1.80 -3.56
C ILE A 51 41.45 -1.63 -4.31
N ASP A 52 42.00 -2.74 -4.83
CA ASP A 52 43.15 -2.70 -5.73
C ASP A 52 42.67 -2.38 -7.16
N PRO A 53 43.08 -1.25 -7.75
CA PRO A 53 42.62 -0.83 -9.09
C PRO A 53 43.08 -1.75 -10.24
N ARG A 54 44.01 -2.68 -9.96
CA ARG A 54 44.46 -3.70 -10.92
C ARG A 54 43.59 -4.96 -10.89
N ARG A 55 42.75 -5.15 -9.87
CA ARG A 55 41.83 -6.29 -9.81
C ARG A 55 40.68 -6.11 -10.81
N SER A 56 40.07 -7.23 -11.18
CA SER A 56 38.85 -7.22 -12.00
C SER A 56 37.63 -6.84 -11.16
N SER A 57 36.56 -6.38 -11.83
CA SER A 57 35.25 -6.15 -11.21
C SER A 57 34.70 -7.41 -10.54
N ALA A 58 34.98 -8.60 -11.07
CA ALA A 58 34.59 -9.89 -10.47
C ALA A 58 35.19 -10.10 -9.08
N ALA A 59 36.44 -9.69 -8.86
CA ALA A 59 37.05 -9.79 -7.53
C ALA A 59 36.39 -8.86 -6.51
N VAL A 60 35.89 -7.69 -6.94
CA VAL A 60 35.14 -6.77 -6.08
C VAL A 60 33.71 -7.24 -5.88
N ALA A 61 33.10 -7.89 -6.87
CA ALA A 61 31.79 -8.52 -6.73
C ALA A 61 31.80 -9.62 -5.67
N LEU A 62 32.78 -10.53 -5.70
CA LEU A 62 32.95 -11.55 -4.66
C LEU A 62 33.15 -10.94 -3.26
N ARG A 63 33.80 -9.77 -3.18
CA ARG A 63 33.95 -9.04 -1.91
C ARG A 63 32.62 -8.47 -1.42
N ILE A 64 31.82 -7.88 -2.33
CA ILE A 64 30.46 -7.42 -2.02
C ILE A 64 29.62 -8.58 -1.50
N GLU A 65 29.63 -9.72 -2.20
CA GLU A 65 28.88 -10.92 -1.82
C GLU A 65 29.29 -11.44 -0.44
N ALA A 66 30.60 -11.53 -0.17
CA ALA A 66 31.12 -11.96 1.13
C ALA A 66 30.69 -11.01 2.27
N GLU A 67 30.72 -9.70 2.05
CA GLU A 67 30.27 -8.72 3.05
C GLU A 67 28.76 -8.81 3.28
N LEU A 68 27.95 -9.02 2.23
CA LEU A 68 26.51 -9.21 2.39
C LEU A 68 26.20 -10.52 3.12
N ALA A 69 26.93 -11.60 2.84
CA ALA A 69 26.77 -12.88 3.54
C ALA A 69 27.12 -12.79 5.03
N ALA A 70 28.04 -11.90 5.42
CA ALA A 70 28.40 -11.66 6.81
C ALA A 70 27.32 -10.90 7.62
N HIS A 71 26.36 -10.27 6.95
CA HIS A 71 25.31 -9.48 7.57
C HIS A 71 23.93 -10.03 7.20
N PRO A 72 23.34 -10.92 8.02
CA PRO A 72 22.02 -11.47 7.72
C PRO A 72 20.96 -10.37 7.63
N PRO A 73 20.08 -10.39 6.61
CA PRO A 73 19.07 -9.36 6.45
C PRO A 73 17.94 -9.53 7.47
N ALA A 74 17.51 -8.42 8.08
CA ALA A 74 16.37 -8.40 9.00
C ALA A 74 15.08 -8.04 8.25
N TYR A 75 13.95 -8.60 8.69
CA TYR A 75 12.66 -8.26 8.12
C TYR A 75 12.18 -6.91 8.64
N ALA A 76 11.74 -6.01 7.76
CA ALA A 76 11.40 -4.63 8.12
C ALA A 76 10.27 -4.47 9.16
N ALA A 77 9.41 -5.47 9.33
CA ALA A 77 8.32 -5.41 10.30
C ALA A 77 8.79 -5.66 11.74
N GLU A 78 9.98 -6.24 11.93
CA GLU A 78 10.53 -6.58 13.24
C GLU A 78 11.23 -5.38 13.87
N ASP A 79 11.10 -5.20 15.19
CA ASP A 79 11.73 -4.06 15.87
C ASP A 79 13.27 -4.13 15.85
N ALA A 80 13.85 -5.32 15.66
CA ALA A 80 15.28 -5.49 15.48
C ALA A 80 15.81 -4.85 14.18
N ALA A 81 14.95 -4.63 13.17
CA ALA A 81 15.32 -4.06 11.87
C ALA A 81 15.91 -2.64 11.97
N ALA A 82 15.54 -1.89 13.01
CA ALA A 82 16.09 -0.59 13.36
C ALA A 82 17.63 -0.55 13.38
N HIS A 83 18.21 -1.62 13.93
CA HIS A 83 19.65 -1.76 14.18
C HIS A 83 20.34 -2.61 13.11
N ALA A 84 19.61 -3.17 12.16
CA ALA A 84 20.16 -4.04 11.14
C ALA A 84 20.97 -3.25 10.08
N HIS A 85 21.99 -3.90 9.53
CA HIS A 85 22.76 -3.37 8.39
C HIS A 85 22.02 -3.53 7.07
N ILE A 86 21.20 -4.58 6.97
CA ILE A 86 20.42 -4.93 5.79
C ILE A 86 18.99 -5.19 6.24
N VAL A 87 18.04 -4.53 5.57
CA VAL A 87 16.61 -4.71 5.78
C VAL A 87 15.99 -5.18 4.47
N TYR A 88 15.05 -6.12 4.54
CA TYR A 88 14.31 -6.59 3.37
C TYR A 88 12.80 -6.39 3.48
N PHE A 89 12.18 -6.27 2.30
CA PHE A 89 10.74 -6.34 2.07
C PHE A 89 10.43 -7.44 1.05
N ARG A 90 9.24 -8.03 1.12
CA ARG A 90 8.69 -9.01 0.18
C ARG A 90 8.65 -8.45 -1.23
N ASP A 91 8.27 -7.19 -1.37
CA ASP A 91 8.13 -6.49 -2.66
C ASP A 91 8.22 -4.96 -2.48
N ASP A 92 8.03 -4.21 -3.57
CA ASP A 92 8.12 -2.74 -3.59
C ASP A 92 6.91 -2.03 -2.94
N SER A 93 5.80 -2.73 -2.69
CA SER A 93 4.58 -2.18 -2.10
C SER A 93 4.52 -2.35 -0.59
N GLU A 94 5.11 -3.43 -0.06
CA GLU A 94 5.13 -3.73 1.37
C GLU A 94 5.67 -2.60 2.27
N PRO A 95 6.70 -1.81 1.90
CA PRO A 95 7.12 -0.69 2.72
C PRO A 95 5.98 0.26 3.09
N TYR A 96 5.04 0.49 2.18
CA TYR A 96 3.87 1.34 2.42
C TYR A 96 2.88 0.68 3.37
N THR A 97 2.60 -0.61 3.20
CA THR A 97 1.76 -1.38 4.12
C THR A 97 2.31 -1.29 5.54
N LEU A 98 3.58 -1.66 5.73
CA LEU A 98 4.19 -1.68 7.06
C LEU A 98 4.21 -0.28 7.70
N LEU A 99 4.49 0.76 6.92
CA LEU A 99 4.50 2.14 7.42
C LEU A 99 3.08 2.60 7.80
N ILE A 100 2.08 2.40 6.94
CA ILE A 100 0.69 2.77 7.21
C ILE A 100 0.22 2.08 8.47
N GLU A 101 0.43 0.77 8.58
CA GLU A 101 0.07 0.00 9.75
C GLU A 101 0.73 0.50 11.05
N ARG A 102 2.02 0.84 10.98
CA ARG A 102 2.76 1.35 12.14
C ARG A 102 2.18 2.70 12.60
N VAL A 103 1.82 3.57 11.65
CA VAL A 103 1.13 4.85 11.91
C VAL A 103 -0.26 4.65 12.51
N LEU A 104 -1.06 3.74 11.96
CA LEU A 104 -2.40 3.43 12.45
C LEU A 104 -2.38 2.88 13.88
N ARG A 105 -1.33 2.11 14.23
CA ARG A 105 -1.13 1.56 15.57
C ARG A 105 -0.43 2.53 16.53
N GLY A 106 -0.18 3.78 16.12
CA GLY A 106 0.50 4.78 16.94
C GLY A 106 1.93 4.40 17.34
N ARG A 107 2.58 3.50 16.60
CA ARG A 107 3.95 3.06 16.88
C ARG A 107 4.94 4.08 16.32
N PRO A 108 6.10 4.27 16.99
CA PRO A 108 7.15 5.14 16.48
C PRO A 108 7.67 4.61 15.14
N ALA A 109 7.92 5.52 14.23
CA ALA A 109 8.39 5.24 12.88
C ALA A 109 9.60 6.12 12.57
N ASP A 110 10.59 6.12 13.46
CA ASP A 110 11.83 6.90 13.33
C ASP A 110 12.80 6.25 12.31
N GLU A 111 12.84 4.92 12.32
CA GLU A 111 13.57 4.06 11.38
C GLU A 111 12.68 3.46 10.30
N TRP A 112 11.81 4.28 9.70
CA TRP A 112 10.97 4.01 8.53
C TRP A 112 11.83 3.78 7.25
N PHE A 113 12.72 2.81 7.38
CA PHE A 113 13.59 2.16 6.41
C PHE A 113 14.42 3.10 5.52
N TRP A 114 15.16 3.95 6.23
CA TRP A 114 16.39 4.65 5.84
C TRP A 114 16.49 5.19 4.42
N PRO A 115 16.11 6.45 4.31
CA PRO A 115 14.86 7.02 3.81
C PRO A 115 14.79 6.91 2.28
N ARG A 116 14.60 5.69 1.79
CA ARG A 116 14.49 5.38 0.36
C ARG A 116 13.30 4.50 0.01
N ALA A 117 12.84 3.63 0.91
CA ALA A 117 11.73 2.75 0.56
C ALA A 117 10.38 3.49 0.51
N VAL A 118 10.18 4.59 1.26
CA VAL A 118 8.99 5.46 1.16
C VAL A 118 9.41 6.93 1.15
N PRO A 119 10.00 7.44 0.05
CA PRO A 119 10.61 8.77 0.02
C PRO A 119 9.71 9.91 0.53
N LEU A 120 8.41 9.81 0.26
CA LEU A 120 7.40 10.80 0.64
C LEU A 120 7.29 11.02 2.15
N TRP A 121 7.59 10.01 2.98
CA TRP A 121 7.36 10.11 4.42
C TRP A 121 8.21 11.19 5.10
N LYS A 122 9.34 11.63 4.53
CA LYS A 122 10.07 12.81 5.01
C LYS A 122 9.23 14.09 5.07
N LEU A 123 8.26 14.20 4.16
CA LEU A 123 7.46 15.41 3.96
C LEU A 123 6.11 15.34 4.68
N LEU A 124 5.75 14.17 5.21
CA LEU A 124 4.45 13.92 5.83
C LEU A 124 4.50 14.08 7.35
N PRO A 125 3.38 14.47 7.97
CA PRO A 125 3.26 14.47 9.42
C PRO A 125 3.41 13.06 9.99
N ARG A 126 3.93 12.94 11.21
CA ARG A 126 4.09 11.64 11.92
C ARG A 126 2.78 11.20 12.60
N THR A 127 1.67 11.32 11.88
CA THR A 127 0.32 11.07 12.40
C THR A 127 -0.53 10.32 11.37
N THR A 128 -1.73 9.91 11.76
CA THR A 128 -2.71 9.26 10.87
C THR A 128 -3.09 10.12 9.65
N ALA A 129 -2.90 11.44 9.71
CA ALA A 129 -3.11 12.32 8.55
C ALA A 129 -2.20 12.00 7.34
N ALA A 130 -1.10 11.26 7.54
CA ALA A 130 -0.20 10.83 6.47
C ALA A 130 -0.72 9.62 5.67
N VAL A 131 -1.72 8.90 6.18
CA VAL A 131 -2.23 7.66 5.58
C VAL A 131 -2.77 7.87 4.17
N ALA A 132 -3.65 8.86 3.97
CA ALA A 132 -4.21 9.14 2.65
C ALA A 132 -3.13 9.51 1.62
N PRO A 133 -2.20 10.45 1.89
CA PRO A 133 -1.07 10.72 0.99
C PRO A 133 -0.20 9.50 0.66
N LEU A 134 0.01 8.58 1.61
CA LEU A 134 0.77 7.36 1.35
C LEU A 134 0.06 6.44 0.34
N ILE A 135 -1.24 6.19 0.52
CA ILE A 135 -2.05 5.39 -0.43
C ILE A 135 -2.05 6.03 -1.81
N GLN A 136 -2.25 7.35 -1.87
CA GLN A 136 -2.23 8.11 -3.12
C GLN A 136 -0.88 7.99 -3.82
N HIS A 137 0.22 8.04 -3.07
CA HIS A 137 1.56 7.91 -3.64
C HIS A 137 1.82 6.53 -4.21
N VAL A 138 1.35 5.45 -3.57
CA VAL A 138 1.40 4.10 -4.14
C VAL A 138 0.61 4.04 -5.44
N ALA A 139 -0.62 4.56 -5.45
CA ALA A 139 -1.46 4.58 -6.65
C ALA A 139 -0.80 5.34 -7.81
N GLN A 140 -0.11 6.45 -7.53
CA GLN A 140 0.58 7.26 -8.53
C GLN A 140 1.86 6.61 -9.07
N THR A 141 2.65 5.98 -8.20
CA THR A 141 4.01 5.52 -8.54
C THR A 141 4.04 4.06 -8.97
N GLN A 142 3.16 3.23 -8.41
CA GLN A 142 3.07 1.79 -8.65
C GLN A 142 1.75 1.37 -9.31
N GLY A 143 0.81 2.30 -9.44
CA GLY A 143 -0.49 2.08 -10.08
C GLY A 143 -1.60 1.68 -9.09
N PRO A 144 -2.87 1.74 -9.53
CA PRO A 144 -4.03 1.44 -8.67
C PRO A 144 -4.03 0.04 -8.08
N ALA A 145 -3.53 -0.96 -8.83
CA ALA A 145 -3.45 -2.35 -8.36
C ALA A 145 -2.54 -2.53 -7.14
N ALA A 146 -1.39 -1.85 -7.11
CA ALA A 146 -0.52 -1.86 -5.95
C ALA A 146 -1.20 -1.21 -4.74
N ALA A 147 -1.92 -0.10 -4.94
CA ALA A 147 -2.65 0.55 -3.85
C ALA A 147 -3.79 -0.33 -3.31
N VAL A 148 -4.54 -1.03 -4.18
CA VAL A 148 -5.55 -2.02 -3.74
C VAL A 148 -4.89 -3.16 -2.95
N ALA A 149 -3.75 -3.69 -3.41
CA ALA A 149 -3.04 -4.74 -2.69
C ALA A 149 -2.58 -4.30 -1.29
N VAL A 150 -2.09 -3.05 -1.14
CA VAL A 150 -1.78 -2.46 0.17
C VAL A 150 -3.03 -2.41 1.07
N LEU A 151 -4.18 -2.00 0.53
CA LEU A 151 -5.43 -1.93 1.29
C LEU A 151 -5.92 -3.34 1.70
N ASP A 152 -5.80 -4.33 0.81
CA ASP A 152 -6.19 -5.71 1.10
C ASP A 152 -5.31 -6.33 2.19
N GLU A 153 -4.01 -6.04 2.18
CA GLU A 153 -3.09 -6.48 3.24
C GLU A 153 -3.39 -5.78 4.59
N ILE A 154 -3.75 -4.48 4.56
CA ILE A 154 -4.19 -3.77 5.76
C ILE A 154 -5.48 -4.39 6.32
N HIS A 155 -6.39 -4.82 5.44
CA HIS A 155 -7.60 -5.54 5.82
C HIS A 155 -7.29 -6.93 6.38
N SER A 156 -6.41 -7.70 5.75
CA SER A 156 -6.02 -9.05 6.19
C SER A 156 -5.38 -9.02 7.59
N HIS A 157 -4.70 -7.94 7.94
CA HIS A 157 -4.13 -7.70 9.27
C HIS A 157 -5.10 -7.07 10.29
N GLY A 158 -6.37 -6.87 9.92
CA GLY A 158 -7.41 -6.33 10.80
C GLY A 158 -7.31 -4.83 11.10
N SER A 159 -6.50 -4.08 10.34
CA SER A 159 -6.28 -2.64 10.54
C SER A 159 -7.22 -1.76 9.70
N LEU A 160 -8.13 -2.36 8.93
CA LEU A 160 -9.08 -1.63 8.09
C LEU A 160 -9.94 -0.62 8.89
N PRO A 161 -10.54 -0.95 10.05
CA PRO A 161 -11.30 0.04 10.81
C PRO A 161 -10.50 1.29 11.19
N ALA A 162 -9.28 1.10 11.68
CA ALA A 162 -8.38 2.21 12.03
C ALA A 162 -7.99 3.03 10.80
N LEU A 163 -7.79 2.37 9.65
CA LEU A 163 -7.56 3.03 8.37
C LEU A 163 -8.73 3.94 8.01
N LEU A 164 -9.96 3.41 8.06
CA LEU A 164 -11.16 4.13 7.63
C LEU A 164 -11.50 5.30 8.59
N ASP A 165 -11.28 5.14 9.90
CA ASP A 165 -11.40 6.26 10.85
C ASP A 165 -10.31 7.33 10.64
N ALA A 166 -9.14 6.97 10.12
CA ALA A 166 -8.04 7.90 9.83
C ALA A 166 -8.23 8.70 8.54
N LEU A 167 -9.12 8.28 7.63
CA LEU A 167 -9.34 8.95 6.35
C LEU A 167 -10.28 10.15 6.51
N PRO A 168 -9.82 11.39 6.25
CA PRO A 168 -10.72 12.53 6.23
C PRO A 168 -11.66 12.44 5.00
N ALA A 169 -12.88 12.95 5.12
CA ALA A 169 -13.83 12.98 4.00
C ALA A 169 -13.24 13.68 2.75
N ALA A 170 -12.41 14.70 2.95
CA ALA A 170 -11.72 15.41 1.89
C ALA A 170 -10.70 14.55 1.09
N ALA A 171 -10.29 13.39 1.61
CA ALA A 171 -9.38 12.48 0.89
C ALA A 171 -10.09 11.66 -0.20
N ALA A 172 -11.42 11.57 -0.17
CA ALA A 172 -12.19 10.67 -1.01
C ALA A 172 -12.08 10.98 -2.51
N GLU A 173 -12.31 12.23 -2.90
CA GLU A 173 -12.23 12.68 -4.30
C GLU A 173 -10.83 12.49 -4.89
N PRO A 174 -9.73 12.91 -4.21
CA PRO A 174 -8.38 12.56 -4.65
C PRO A 174 -8.17 11.05 -4.80
N LEU A 175 -8.61 10.24 -3.82
CA LEU A 175 -8.45 8.79 -3.88
C LEU A 175 -9.20 8.20 -5.08
N LEU A 176 -10.44 8.61 -5.35
CA LEU A 176 -11.16 8.16 -6.55
C LEU A 176 -10.40 8.55 -7.84
N ALA A 177 -9.96 9.81 -7.93
CA ALA A 177 -9.26 10.33 -9.09
C ALA A 177 -7.95 9.58 -9.38
N TYR A 178 -7.15 9.25 -8.35
CA TYR A 178 -5.88 8.53 -8.55
C TYR A 178 -6.07 7.10 -9.03
N PHE A 179 -7.20 6.48 -8.75
CA PHE A 179 -7.53 5.14 -9.25
C PHE A 179 -8.21 5.20 -10.63
N GLY A 180 -8.44 6.40 -11.17
CA GLY A 180 -9.20 6.60 -12.41
C GLY A 180 -10.70 6.30 -12.24
N TRP A 181 -11.18 6.27 -11.01
CA TRP A 181 -12.57 6.00 -10.66
C TRP A 181 -13.34 7.31 -10.59
N ARG A 182 -14.52 7.34 -11.22
CA ARG A 182 -15.41 8.50 -11.20
C ARG A 182 -16.78 8.05 -10.78
N ILE A 183 -17.38 8.81 -9.86
CA ILE A 183 -18.78 8.67 -9.53
C ILE A 183 -19.54 9.35 -10.66
N GLU A 184 -19.90 8.58 -11.68
CA GLU A 184 -20.88 9.00 -12.67
C GLU A 184 -22.27 8.55 -12.21
N ASP A 185 -23.29 9.34 -12.50
CA ASP A 185 -24.68 8.95 -12.33
C ASP A 185 -25.03 7.98 -13.46
N VAL A 186 -24.59 6.72 -13.30
CA VAL A 186 -24.67 5.73 -14.37
C VAL A 186 -26.07 5.10 -14.34
N GLY A 187 -26.73 5.12 -15.50
CA GLY A 187 -28.13 4.75 -15.74
C GLY A 187 -28.60 3.38 -15.24
N GLU A 188 -29.19 2.56 -16.10
CA GLU A 188 -29.86 1.33 -15.65
C GLU A 188 -28.93 0.37 -14.89
N PRO A 189 -29.42 -0.28 -13.80
CA PRO A 189 -28.62 -1.15 -12.96
C PRO A 189 -28.07 -2.33 -13.76
N VAL A 190 -26.74 -2.44 -13.79
CA VAL A 190 -26.04 -3.56 -14.44
C VAL A 190 -25.75 -4.62 -13.37
N ALA A 191 -26.43 -5.76 -13.49
CA ALA A 191 -26.25 -6.99 -12.71
C ALA A 191 -26.66 -6.95 -11.22
N ALA A 192 -26.79 -8.16 -10.66
CA ALA A 192 -27.11 -8.39 -9.25
C ALA A 192 -26.05 -7.78 -8.32
N ALA A 193 -26.48 -7.29 -7.16
CA ALA A 193 -25.59 -6.77 -6.12
C ALA A 193 -24.50 -7.80 -5.79
N VAL A 194 -23.24 -7.33 -5.78
CA VAL A 194 -22.09 -8.17 -5.44
C VAL A 194 -21.73 -7.89 -3.99
N GLU A 195 -21.73 -8.92 -3.16
CA GLU A 195 -21.27 -8.81 -1.77
C GLU A 195 -19.73 -8.74 -1.74
N PRO A 196 -19.14 -7.63 -1.22
CA PRO A 196 -17.69 -7.50 -1.10
C PRO A 196 -17.14 -8.41 0.00
N SER A 197 -15.86 -8.79 -0.11
CA SER A 197 -15.18 -9.59 0.91
C SER A 197 -14.84 -8.82 2.19
N TRP A 198 -14.79 -7.49 2.11
CA TRP A 198 -14.52 -6.60 3.24
C TRP A 198 -15.85 -6.20 3.94
N PRO A 199 -15.83 -5.76 5.21
CA PRO A 199 -17.01 -5.29 5.94
C PRO A 199 -17.48 -3.88 5.47
N VAL A 200 -17.59 -3.68 4.15
CA VAL A 200 -17.89 -2.38 3.52
C VAL A 200 -19.25 -1.84 3.96
N ARG A 201 -20.25 -2.71 4.08
CA ARG A 201 -21.65 -2.32 4.33
C ARG A 201 -21.83 -1.52 5.61
N GLU A 202 -21.16 -1.91 6.70
CA GLU A 202 -21.19 -1.20 7.97
C GLU A 202 -20.68 0.25 7.83
N TRP A 203 -19.53 0.42 7.16
CA TRP A 203 -18.92 1.73 6.94
C TRP A 203 -19.73 2.59 5.99
N VAL A 204 -20.31 2.00 4.95
CA VAL A 204 -21.21 2.71 4.02
C VAL A 204 -22.43 3.24 4.74
N PHE A 205 -23.04 2.48 5.65
CA PHE A 205 -24.15 3.00 6.46
C PHE A 205 -23.70 4.06 7.46
N ARG A 206 -22.51 3.92 8.05
CA ARG A 206 -21.96 4.91 8.98
C ARG A 206 -21.67 6.26 8.31
N TRP A 207 -21.16 6.26 7.08
CA TRP A 207 -20.87 7.49 6.34
C TRP A 207 -22.04 8.01 5.51
N GLY A 208 -22.97 7.11 5.16
CA GLY A 208 -24.03 7.35 4.19
C GLY A 208 -23.67 6.84 2.80
N ILE A 209 -24.69 6.34 2.09
CA ILE A 209 -24.55 5.71 0.77
C ILE A 209 -24.02 6.68 -0.29
N ARG A 210 -24.34 7.97 -0.16
CA ARG A 210 -23.87 9.02 -1.07
C ARG A 210 -22.50 9.59 -0.72
N HIS A 211 -21.88 9.11 0.36
CA HIS A 211 -20.57 9.61 0.78
C HIS A 211 -19.49 9.12 -0.19
N PRO A 212 -18.58 9.98 -0.71
CA PRO A 212 -17.58 9.54 -1.69
C PRO A 212 -16.63 8.43 -1.19
N LEU A 213 -16.33 8.38 0.13
CA LEU A 213 -15.58 7.25 0.71
C LEU A 213 -16.33 5.92 0.62
N SER A 214 -17.67 5.92 0.61
CA SER A 214 -18.47 4.71 0.44
C SER A 214 -18.23 4.09 -0.94
N SER A 215 -18.25 4.92 -1.99
CA SER A 215 -17.94 4.50 -3.36
C SER A 215 -16.50 4.02 -3.51
N TRP A 216 -15.54 4.75 -2.94
CA TRP A 216 -14.13 4.37 -2.98
C TRP A 216 -13.87 3.05 -2.26
N LEU A 217 -14.41 2.87 -1.05
CA LEU A 217 -14.22 1.66 -0.25
C LEU A 217 -14.82 0.43 -0.95
N LEU A 218 -16.03 0.56 -1.49
CA LEU A 218 -16.66 -0.53 -2.24
C LEU A 218 -15.88 -0.86 -3.52
N ALA A 219 -15.43 0.15 -4.26
CA ALA A 219 -14.59 -0.05 -5.45
C ALA A 219 -13.29 -0.79 -5.10
N ALA A 220 -12.62 -0.38 -4.02
CA ALA A 220 -11.39 -1.01 -3.53
C ALA A 220 -11.62 -2.46 -3.10
N ALA A 221 -12.70 -2.75 -2.36
CA ALA A 221 -13.02 -4.11 -1.93
C ALA A 221 -13.34 -5.04 -3.11
N LEU A 222 -14.12 -4.57 -4.09
CA LEU A 222 -14.42 -5.33 -5.31
C LEU A 222 -13.17 -5.55 -6.17
N ALA A 223 -12.29 -4.54 -6.24
CA ALA A 223 -11.01 -4.65 -6.94
C ALA A 223 -10.04 -5.62 -6.24
N ALA A 224 -10.04 -5.67 -4.90
CA ALA A 224 -9.24 -6.63 -4.14
C ALA A 224 -9.71 -8.07 -4.38
N GLN A 225 -11.03 -8.30 -4.40
CA GLN A 225 -11.62 -9.60 -4.71
C GLN A 225 -11.33 -10.05 -6.14
N SER A 226 -11.26 -9.11 -7.10
CA SER A 226 -11.02 -9.42 -8.51
C SER A 226 -10.18 -8.32 -9.18
N PRO A 227 -8.83 -8.41 -9.13
CA PRO A 227 -7.93 -7.37 -9.60
C PRO A 227 -8.11 -6.96 -11.07
N ALA A 228 -8.62 -7.86 -11.92
CA ALA A 228 -8.97 -7.57 -13.31
C ALA A 228 -9.95 -6.40 -13.48
N ARG A 229 -10.78 -6.09 -12.47
CA ARG A 229 -11.74 -4.98 -12.49
C ARG A 229 -11.07 -3.60 -12.57
N ILE A 230 -9.82 -3.49 -12.14
CA ILE A 230 -9.05 -2.24 -12.19
C ILE A 230 -8.85 -1.78 -13.64
N SER A 231 -8.73 -2.73 -14.58
CA SER A 231 -8.61 -2.44 -16.01
C SER A 231 -9.91 -1.95 -16.65
N TYR A 232 -11.04 -2.06 -15.95
CA TYR A 232 -12.39 -1.74 -16.42
C TYR A 232 -13.09 -0.76 -15.47
N PRO A 233 -12.53 0.45 -15.26
CA PRO A 233 -12.98 1.37 -14.21
C PRO A 233 -14.45 1.79 -14.38
N VAL A 234 -14.94 1.92 -15.62
CA VAL A 234 -16.35 2.26 -15.87
C VAL A 234 -17.29 1.13 -15.43
N GLN A 235 -16.96 -0.12 -15.75
CA GLN A 235 -17.75 -1.29 -15.32
C GLN A 235 -17.69 -1.49 -13.80
N LEU A 236 -16.52 -1.27 -13.19
CA LEU A 236 -16.37 -1.30 -11.75
C LEU A 236 -17.28 -0.25 -11.09
N MET A 237 -17.23 1.01 -11.54
CA MET A 237 -18.04 2.07 -10.95
C MET A 237 -19.55 1.88 -11.19
N ARG A 238 -19.96 1.29 -12.31
CA ARG A 238 -21.37 0.84 -12.51
C ARG A 238 -21.80 -0.17 -11.45
N THR A 239 -20.94 -1.15 -11.16
CA THR A 239 -21.21 -2.19 -10.14
C THR A 239 -21.31 -1.56 -8.74
N VAL A 240 -20.44 -0.59 -8.44
CA VAL A 240 -20.46 0.18 -7.19
C VAL A 240 -21.78 0.92 -7.05
N SER A 241 -22.19 1.69 -8.07
CA SER A 241 -23.44 2.46 -8.04
C SER A 241 -24.68 1.57 -7.91
N SER A 242 -24.74 0.44 -8.63
CA SER A 242 -25.88 -0.49 -8.52
C SER A 242 -25.96 -1.15 -7.14
N THR A 243 -24.82 -1.56 -6.58
CA THR A 243 -24.77 -2.18 -5.24
C THR A 243 -25.16 -1.18 -4.14
N LEU A 244 -24.64 0.04 -4.21
CA LEU A 244 -25.00 1.12 -3.27
C LEU A 244 -26.50 1.46 -3.33
N ARG A 245 -27.09 1.52 -4.53
CA ARG A 245 -28.55 1.72 -4.70
C ARG A 245 -29.36 0.58 -4.11
N GLY A 246 -28.95 -0.67 -4.34
CA GLY A 246 -29.61 -1.84 -3.75
C GLY A 246 -29.58 -1.84 -2.23
N TRP A 247 -28.46 -1.40 -1.63
CA TRP A 247 -28.38 -1.24 -0.17
C TRP A 247 -29.26 -0.11 0.37
N ASP A 248 -29.45 0.98 -0.40
CA ASP A 248 -30.40 2.05 -0.06
C ASP A 248 -31.83 1.51 -0.01
N GLU A 249 -32.26 0.85 -1.09
CA GLU A 249 -33.61 0.27 -1.21
C GLU A 249 -33.91 -0.74 -0.09
N MET A 250 -32.94 -1.59 0.28
CA MET A 250 -33.07 -2.53 1.39
C MET A 250 -33.19 -1.83 2.76
N ALA A 251 -32.43 -0.77 2.99
CA ALA A 251 -32.49 -0.02 4.25
C ALA A 251 -33.85 0.68 4.41
N TRP A 252 -34.42 1.19 3.32
CA TRP A 252 -35.79 1.73 3.28
C TRP A 252 -36.87 0.68 3.52
N ALA A 253 -36.69 -0.54 2.99
CA ALA A 253 -37.65 -1.62 3.19
C ALA A 253 -37.72 -2.09 4.66
N ASP A 254 -36.59 -2.08 5.38
CA ASP A 254 -36.53 -2.52 6.79
C ASP A 254 -37.03 -1.44 7.77
N THR A 255 -37.01 -0.16 7.37
CA THR A 255 -37.52 0.97 8.15
C THR A 255 -38.99 1.32 7.86
N SER A 256 -39.61 0.66 6.89
CA SER A 256 -41.04 0.83 6.62
C SER A 256 -41.87 0.25 7.78
N PRO A 257 -42.87 1.00 8.31
CA PRO A 257 -43.69 0.52 9.41
C PRO A 257 -44.36 -0.80 9.00
N ARG A 258 -44.15 -1.86 9.79
CA ARG A 258 -44.90 -3.11 9.63
C ARG A 258 -46.39 -2.75 9.61
N PRO A 259 -47.19 -3.26 8.64
CA PRO A 259 -48.62 -3.04 8.67
C PRO A 259 -49.15 -3.47 10.04
N GLU A 260 -49.86 -2.56 10.71
CA GLU A 260 -50.50 -2.88 11.98
C GLU A 260 -51.31 -4.17 11.80
N PRO A 261 -51.21 -5.14 12.74
CA PRO A 261 -52.04 -6.33 12.66
C PRO A 261 -53.51 -5.89 12.56
N PRO A 262 -54.33 -6.54 11.73
CA PRO A 262 -55.72 -6.15 11.57
C PRO A 262 -56.37 -6.10 12.95
N ALA A 263 -56.95 -4.94 13.28
CA ALA A 263 -57.59 -4.70 14.55
C ALA A 263 -58.49 -5.89 14.90
N SER A 264 -58.15 -6.60 15.96
CA SER A 264 -58.93 -7.73 16.44
C SER A 264 -60.32 -7.22 16.75
N THR A 265 -61.28 -7.60 15.91
CA THR A 265 -62.69 -7.31 16.10
C THR A 265 -63.11 -8.03 17.37
N VAL A 266 -63.19 -7.28 18.48
CA VAL A 266 -63.76 -7.73 19.74
C VAL A 266 -65.23 -8.03 19.48
N SER A 267 -65.53 -9.30 19.24
CA SER A 267 -66.89 -9.82 19.20
C SER A 267 -67.46 -9.77 20.62
N SER A 268 -68.20 -8.69 20.91
CA SER A 268 -69.05 -8.62 22.10
C SER A 268 -70.29 -9.48 21.85
N SER A 269 -70.32 -10.68 22.43
CA SER A 269 -71.56 -11.44 22.58
C SER A 269 -72.30 -10.91 23.82
N LYS A 270 -73.54 -10.49 23.62
CA LYS A 270 -74.59 -10.43 24.63
C LYS A 270 -75.67 -11.43 24.24
#